data_AF-A0AAU4R3L9-F1
#
_entry.id   AF-A0AAU4R3L9-F1
#
_cell.length_a   1.000
_cell.length_b   1.000
_cell.length_c   1.000
_cell.angle_alpha   90.00
_cell.angle_beta   90.00
_cell.angle_gamma   90.00
#
_symmetry.space_group_name_H-M   'P 1'
#
loop_
_entity.id
_entity.type
_entity.pdbx_description
1 polymer ?
#
loop_
_entity_poly.entity_id
_entity_poly.type
_entity_poly.pdbx_seq_one_letter_code
_entity_poly.pdbx_strand_id
1 'polypeptide(L)' 'MTYYGAFYQSALHPLLERVNAYLRRWMRKKFKRLRGRKKAQTAWNQAVARRPRFAHWAWTTHAPRVW' A
#
# COMPACT_ATOMS: atom_id res chain seq x y z
N MET A 1 0.84 -14.42 -6.01
CA MET A 1 -0.39 -14.27 -6.81
C MET A 1 -0.12 -14.86 -8.18
N THR A 2 -0.35 -16.16 -8.34
CA THR A 2 0.01 -16.89 -9.57
C THR A 2 -1.10 -16.91 -10.61
N TYR A 3 -2.35 -16.76 -10.19
CA TYR A 3 -3.51 -16.91 -11.08
C TYR A 3 -3.77 -15.67 -11.97
N TYR A 4 -3.97 -14.49 -11.38
CA TYR A 4 -4.30 -13.27 -12.14
C TYR A 4 -3.07 -12.49 -12.66
N GLY A 5 -1.90 -12.78 -12.11
CA GLY A 5 -0.68 -12.04 -12.38
C GLY A 5 -0.02 -12.36 -13.72
N ALA A 6 -0.27 -13.55 -14.28
CA ALA A 6 0.36 -14.01 -15.51
C ALA A 6 -0.22 -13.35 -16.78
N PHE A 7 -1.47 -12.84 -16.71
CA PHE A 7 -2.21 -12.37 -17.90
C PHE A 7 -2.53 -10.87 -17.88
N TYR A 8 -2.74 -10.26 -16.70
CA TYR A 8 -3.24 -8.88 -16.59
C TYR A 8 -2.45 -8.02 -15.60
N GLN A 9 -1.12 -8.10 -15.67
CA GLN A 9 -0.24 -7.36 -14.75
C GLN A 9 -0.51 -5.84 -14.79
N SER A 10 -0.68 -5.27 -15.99
CA SER A 10 -0.94 -3.84 -16.21
C SER A 10 -2.25 -3.34 -15.57
N ALA A 11 -3.33 -4.12 -15.63
CA ALA A 11 -4.61 -3.79 -15.01
C ALA A 11 -4.65 -4.11 -13.51
N LEU A 12 -3.81 -5.05 -13.05
CA LEU A 12 -3.73 -5.46 -11.65
C LEU A 12 -2.99 -4.43 -10.78
N HIS A 13 -1.94 -3.79 -11.30
CA HIS A 13 -1.19 -2.75 -10.59
C HIS A 13 -2.06 -1.61 -10.03
N PRO A 14 -2.93 -0.93 -10.81
CA PRO A 14 -3.75 0.17 -10.29
C PRO A 14 -4.78 -0.30 -9.24
N LEU A 15 -5.27 -1.54 -9.34
CA LEU A 15 -6.16 -2.12 -8.32
C LEU A 15 -5.42 -2.30 -6.99
N LEU A 16 -4.22 -2.89 -7.03
CA LEU A 16 -3.39 -3.11 -5.85
C LEU A 16 -2.92 -1.79 -5.22
N GLU A 17 -2.62 -0.77 -6.03
CA GLU A 17 -2.33 0.58 -5.56
C GLU A 17 -3.52 1.21 -4.84
N ARG A 18 -4.75 0.98 -5.33
CA ARG A 18 -5.97 1.45 -4.67
C ARG A 18 -6.16 0.77 -3.31
N VAL A 19 -5.87 -0.52 -3.19
CA VAL A 19 -5.82 -1.22 -1.90
C VAL A 19 -4.80 -0.57 -0.96
N ASN A 20 -3.59 -0.28 -1.45
CA ASN A 20 -2.57 0.44 -0.67
C ASN A 20 -3.02 1.86 -0.25
N ALA A 21 -3.83 2.54 -1.05
CA ALA A 21 -4.44 3.82 -0.69
C ALA A 21 -5.42 3.68 0.48
N TYR A 22 -6.31 2.67 0.43
CA TYR A 22 -7.21 2.40 1.55
C TYR A 22 -6.48 2.02 2.83
N LEU A 23 -5.41 1.22 2.74
CA LEU A 23 -4.60 0.86 3.89
C LEU A 23 -3.95 2.08 4.56
N ARG A 24 -3.41 3.03 3.78
CA ARG A 24 -2.91 4.29 4.35
C ARG A 24 -4.01 5.15 4.92
N ARG A 25 -5.18 5.22 4.28
CA ARG A 25 -6.34 5.95 4.84
C ARG A 25 -6.74 5.36 6.20
N TRP A 26 -6.84 4.04 6.29
CA TRP A 26 -7.11 3.33 7.54
C TRP A 26 -6.04 3.61 8.60
N MET A 27 -4.75 3.54 8.22
CA MET A 27 -3.63 3.83 9.12
C MET A 27 -3.72 5.26 9.70
N ARG A 28 -4.01 6.27 8.86
CA ARG A 28 -4.21 7.66 9.31
C ARG A 28 -5.44 7.84 10.21
N LYS A 29 -6.52 7.08 9.97
CA LYS A 29 -7.73 7.11 10.80
C LYS A 29 -7.51 6.42 12.15
N LYS A 30 -6.80 5.29 12.17
CA LYS A 30 -6.52 4.50 13.37
C LYS A 30 -5.50 5.16 14.29
N PHE A 31 -4.43 5.74 13.73
CA PHE A 31 -3.32 6.28 14.51
C PHE A 31 -3.27 7.80 14.40
N LYS A 32 -3.69 8.52 15.45
CA LYS A 32 -3.66 9.99 15.51
C LYS A 32 -2.28 10.56 15.19
N ARG A 33 -1.20 9.90 15.62
CA ARG A 33 0.21 10.28 15.35
C ARG A 33 0.59 10.27 13.86
N LEU A 34 -0.16 9.51 13.04
CA LEU A 34 0.07 9.34 11.61
C LEU A 34 -0.89 10.19 10.75
N ARG A 35 -1.69 11.11 11.33
CA ARG A 35 -2.54 12.01 10.53
C ARG A 35 -1.76 12.81 9.49
N GLY A 36 -0.54 13.22 9.82
CA GLY A 36 0.33 13.97 8.92
C GLY A 36 0.82 13.13 7.75
N ARG A 37 0.65 13.62 6.52
CA ARG A 37 1.04 12.91 5.28
C ARG A 37 2.49 12.43 5.30
N LYS A 38 3.45 13.27 5.71
CA LYS A 38 4.88 12.88 5.79
C LYS A 38 5.11 11.73 6.77
N LYS A 39 4.55 11.83 7.98
CA LYS A 39 4.67 10.78 9.01
C LYS A 39 4.01 9.47 8.58
N ALA A 40 2.84 9.54 7.95
CA ALA A 40 2.17 8.37 7.37
C ALA A 40 3.03 7.69 6.30
N GLN A 41 3.68 8.47 5.42
CA GLN A 41 4.56 7.92 4.39
C GLN A 41 5.79 7.23 5.00
N THR A 42 6.45 7.86 5.98
CA THR A 42 7.59 7.24 6.67
C THR A 42 7.17 5.96 7.38
N ALA A 43 6.04 5.97 8.09
CA ALA A 43 5.52 4.78 8.76
C ALA A 43 5.11 3.67 7.78
N TRP A 44 4.57 4.04 6.62
CA TRP A 44 4.27 3.11 5.53
C TRP A 44 5.55 2.42 5.02
N ASN A 45 6.56 3.20 4.67
CA ASN A 45 7.84 2.67 4.18
C ASN A 45 8.50 1.73 5.21
N GLN A 46 8.50 2.13 6.50
CA GLN A 46 9.00 1.29 7.59
C GLN A 46 8.18 0.00 7.76
N ALA A 47 6.86 0.08 7.65
CA ALA A 47 5.98 -1.09 7.78
C ALA A 47 6.22 -2.11 6.66
N VAL A 48 6.41 -1.62 5.43
CA VAL A 48 6.69 -2.49 4.28
C VAL A 48 8.06 -3.12 4.38
N ALA A 49 9.09 -2.35 4.76
CA ALA A 49 10.45 -2.86 4.92
C ALA A 49 10.59 -3.88 6.06
N ARG A 50 9.94 -3.63 7.21
CA ARG A 50 10.09 -4.49 8.39
C ARG A 50 9.31 -5.80 8.30
N ARG A 51 8.12 -5.78 7.71
CA ARG A 51 7.27 -6.97 7.70
C ARG A 51 6.31 -6.94 6.51
N PRO A 52 6.66 -7.58 5.39
CA PRO A 52 5.76 -7.64 4.25
C PRO A 52 4.58 -8.56 4.57
N ARG A 53 3.52 -7.97 5.15
CA ARG A 53 2.33 -8.70 5.62
C ARG A 53 1.32 -8.98 4.53
N PHE A 54 1.37 -8.26 3.42
CA PHE A 54 0.43 -8.42 2.32
C PHE A 54 1.09 -9.10 1.12
N ALA A 55 0.42 -10.11 0.57
CA ALA A 55 0.92 -10.89 -0.56
C ALA A 55 1.18 -10.04 -1.82
N HIS A 56 0.47 -8.92 -1.99
CA HIS A 56 0.64 -8.05 -3.15
C HIS A 56 1.80 -7.05 -3.03
N TRP A 57 2.43 -6.91 -1.86
CA TRP A 57 3.57 -6.01 -1.69
C TRP A 57 4.83 -6.47 -2.41
N ALA A 58 4.92 -7.76 -2.76
CA ALA A 58 5.96 -8.26 -3.66
C ALA A 58 5.82 -7.70 -5.10
N TRP A 59 4.67 -7.11 -5.44
CA TRP A 59 4.35 -6.61 -6.78
C TRP A 59 4.27 -5.08 -6.77
N THR A 60 3.55 -4.51 -5.80
CA THR A 60 3.51 -3.07 -5.59
C THR A 60 3.45 -2.71 -4.12
N THR A 61 4.47 -1.99 -3.71
CA THR A 61 4.54 -1.28 -2.42
C THR A 61 4.08 0.17 -2.56
N HIS A 62 3.97 0.65 -3.80
CA HIS A 62 3.59 2.02 -4.08
C HIS A 62 2.17 2.27 -3.61
N ALA A 63 2.01 3.41 -2.95
CA ALA A 63 0.77 3.84 -2.40
C ALA A 63 0.61 5.30 -2.84
N PRO A 64 -0.40 5.63 -3.67
CA PRO A 64 -0.46 6.91 -4.39
C PRO A 64 -0.53 8.12 -3.45
N ARG A 65 0.22 9.20 -3.69
CA ARG A 65 0.19 10.36 -2.77
C ARG A 65 -1.17 11.07 -2.69
N VAL A 66 -1.99 10.92 -3.71
CA VAL A 66 -3.38 11.39 -3.79
C VAL A 66 -4.33 10.42 -3.07
N TRP A 67 -5.46 10.95 -2.59
CA TRP A 67 -6.45 10.39 -1.63
C TRP A 67 -6.14 10.64 -0.14
#